data_AF-A0A6I0D3G5-F1
#
_entry.id   AF-A0A6I0D3G5-F1
#
_cell.length_a   1.000
_cell.length_b   1.000
_cell.length_c   1.000
_cell.angle_alpha   90.00
_cell.angle_beta   90.00
_cell.angle_gamma   90.00
#
_symmetry.space_group_name_H-M   'P 1'
#
loop_
_entity.id
_entity.type
_entity.pdbx_description
1 polymer ?
#
loop_
_entity_poly.entity_id
_entity_poly.type
_entity_poly.pdbx_seq_one_letter_code
_entity_poly.pdbx_strand_id
1 'polypeptide(L)'
;MKKALVLTVAAFLASSGFALAQDRVLIEVPQAARDYVIANPSDPVVIEREISDGYVLPDVIAVHPIPDNPGFGYIYFNGEPVIVSMQNRQVVYYTEGPNAGPLVPNEVVTYIETNPVDPVIIEGDIAEGMVIPEDVPLVAVPEQPTYSYVYVEDRPALIDTQTRRVVWVK
;
A
#
# COMPACT_ATOMS: atom_id res chain seq x y z
N MET A 1 -9.74 -15.91 -72.11
CA MET A 1 -8.27 -15.65 -72.14
C MET A 1 -7.76 -15.60 -70.71
N LYS A 2 -6.65 -16.29 -70.43
CA LYS A 2 -5.83 -16.21 -69.19
C LYS A 2 -5.52 -14.72 -68.89
N LYS A 3 -5.35 -14.26 -67.65
CA LYS A 3 -4.27 -14.62 -66.71
C LYS A 3 -4.63 -14.17 -65.28
N ALA A 4 -4.16 -14.95 -64.32
CA ALA A 4 -4.09 -14.61 -62.90
C ALA A 4 -3.06 -13.51 -62.63
N LEU A 5 -3.27 -12.75 -61.54
CA LEU A 5 -2.16 -12.22 -60.74
C LEU A 5 -2.57 -12.18 -59.25
N VAL A 6 -1.72 -12.80 -58.45
CA VAL A 6 -1.66 -12.88 -56.99
C VAL A 6 -1.20 -11.56 -56.38
N LEU A 7 -1.60 -11.26 -55.13
CA LEU A 7 -0.88 -10.50 -54.06
C LEU A 7 -1.96 -10.08 -53.03
N THR A 8 -1.87 -10.13 -51.70
CA THR A 8 -0.96 -10.65 -50.67
C THR A 8 -1.74 -10.57 -49.36
N VAL A 9 -1.54 -11.53 -48.46
CA VAL A 9 -2.13 -11.56 -47.12
C VAL A 9 -1.54 -10.45 -46.24
N ALA A 10 -2.41 -9.69 -45.57
CA ALA A 10 -2.11 -9.09 -44.27
C ALA A 10 -3.43 -8.90 -43.50
N ALA A 11 -3.95 -9.99 -42.92
CA ALA A 11 -4.96 -9.89 -41.89
C ALA A 11 -4.25 -9.42 -40.60
N PHE A 12 -4.13 -8.11 -40.42
CA PHE A 12 -3.80 -7.53 -39.13
C PHE A 12 -5.02 -7.71 -38.22
N LEU A 13 -5.02 -8.79 -37.44
CA LEU A 13 -5.84 -8.88 -36.25
C LEU A 13 -5.25 -7.91 -35.23
N ALA A 14 -5.63 -6.64 -35.32
CA ALA A 14 -5.56 -5.75 -34.18
C ALA A 14 -6.66 -6.21 -33.21
N SER A 15 -6.36 -7.24 -32.42
CA SER A 15 -7.04 -7.44 -31.15
C SER A 15 -6.70 -6.22 -30.31
N SER A 16 -7.52 -5.17 -30.42
CA SER A 16 -7.60 -4.15 -29.39
C SER A 16 -8.11 -4.83 -28.13
N GLY A 17 -7.18 -5.48 -27.41
CA GLY A 17 -7.38 -5.81 -26.02
C GLY A 17 -7.51 -4.49 -25.28
N PHE A 18 -8.74 -4.01 -25.18
CA PHE A 18 -9.07 -3.04 -24.15
C PHE A 18 -8.84 -3.77 -22.83
N ALA A 19 -7.66 -3.53 -22.24
CA ALA A 19 -7.47 -3.75 -20.82
C ALA A 19 -8.52 -2.86 -20.14
N LEU A 20 -9.59 -3.48 -19.66
CA LEU A 20 -10.51 -2.82 -18.74
C LEU A 20 -9.66 -2.47 -17.51
N ALA A 21 -9.27 -1.20 -17.40
CA ALA A 21 -9.01 -0.63 -16.09
C ALA A 21 -10.32 -0.81 -15.33
N GLN A 22 -10.43 -1.90 -14.57
CA GLN A 22 -11.53 -2.05 -13.64
C GLN A 22 -11.41 -0.85 -12.72
N ASP A 23 -12.43 -0.01 -12.75
CA ASP A 23 -12.58 1.17 -11.89
C ASP A 23 -12.65 0.67 -10.44
N ARG A 24 -11.48 0.39 -9.86
CA ARG A 24 -11.34 -0.01 -8.47
C ARG A 24 -11.49 1.26 -7.65
N VAL A 25 -12.53 1.31 -6.83
CA VAL A 25 -12.63 2.33 -5.78
C VAL A 25 -11.51 2.05 -4.80
N LEU A 26 -10.46 2.86 -4.85
CA LEU A 26 -9.38 2.79 -3.88
C LEU A 26 -9.94 3.32 -2.54
N ILE A 27 -10.18 2.41 -1.60
CA ILE A 27 -10.61 2.78 -0.25
C ILE A 27 -9.34 3.09 0.54
N GLU A 28 -9.06 4.37 0.72
CA GLU A 28 -7.96 4.81 1.57
C GLU A 28 -8.25 4.45 3.02
N VAL A 29 -7.31 3.75 3.65
CA VAL A 29 -7.42 3.38 5.06
C VAL A 29 -6.80 4.47 5.92
N PRO A 30 -7.51 5.05 6.90
CA PRO A 30 -6.95 6.08 7.78
C PRO A 30 -5.73 5.58 8.58
N GLN A 31 -4.74 6.44 8.83
CA GLN A 31 -3.56 6.09 9.65
C GLN A 31 -3.95 5.58 11.04
N ALA A 32 -4.88 6.26 11.72
CA ALA A 32 -5.34 5.85 13.05
C ALA A 32 -5.93 4.42 13.08
N ALA A 33 -6.51 3.94 11.98
CA ALA A 33 -6.99 2.57 11.88
C ALA A 33 -5.82 1.57 11.78
N ARG A 34 -4.76 1.93 11.03
CA ARG A 34 -3.52 1.13 10.94
C ARG A 34 -2.81 1.06 12.31
N ASP A 35 -2.67 2.19 13.00
CA ASP A 35 -2.09 2.23 14.34
C ASP A 35 -2.85 1.36 15.34
N TYR A 36 -4.18 1.46 15.32
CA TYR A 36 -5.02 0.71 16.23
C TYR A 36 -4.81 -0.80 16.08
N VAL A 37 -4.80 -1.31 14.85
CA VAL A 37 -4.64 -2.75 14.65
C VAL A 37 -3.25 -3.22 15.09
N ILE A 38 -2.19 -2.45 14.78
CA ILE A 38 -0.82 -2.75 15.25
C ILE A 38 -0.77 -2.85 16.78
N ALA A 39 -1.40 -1.90 17.47
CA ALA A 39 -1.40 -1.83 18.93
C ALA A 39 -2.31 -2.88 19.60
N ASN A 40 -3.24 -3.49 18.85
CA ASN A 40 -4.26 -4.40 19.38
C ASN A 40 -4.29 -5.71 18.58
N PRO A 41 -3.26 -6.57 18.69
CA PRO A 41 -3.27 -7.85 18.00
C PRO A 41 -4.39 -8.76 18.50
N SER A 42 -5.03 -9.47 17.56
CA SER A 42 -6.05 -10.48 17.85
C SER A 42 -5.57 -11.89 17.51
N ASP A 43 -6.31 -12.90 17.94
CA ASP A 43 -6.00 -14.29 17.60
C ASP A 43 -5.97 -14.49 16.07
N PRO A 44 -4.89 -15.07 15.50
CA PRO A 44 -4.81 -15.30 14.06
C PRO A 44 -5.87 -16.26 13.56
N VAL A 45 -6.53 -15.86 12.48
CA VAL A 45 -7.49 -16.66 11.74
C VAL A 45 -6.75 -17.46 10.69
N VAL A 46 -7.02 -18.77 10.63
CA VAL A 46 -6.50 -19.65 9.58
C VAL A 46 -7.52 -19.74 8.46
N ILE A 47 -7.13 -19.31 7.27
CA ILE A 47 -7.94 -19.41 6.05
C ILE A 47 -7.14 -20.23 5.04
N GLU A 48 -7.76 -21.29 4.49
CA GLU A 48 -7.10 -22.19 3.52
C GLU A 48 -6.73 -21.50 2.20
N ARG A 49 -7.38 -20.37 1.91
CA ARG A 49 -7.17 -19.55 0.73
C ARG A 49 -6.36 -18.32 1.05
N GLU A 50 -5.55 -17.90 0.09
CA GLU A 50 -4.82 -16.64 0.13
C GLU A 50 -5.79 -15.45 0.16
N ILE A 51 -5.48 -14.45 0.99
CA ILE A 51 -6.23 -13.20 1.09
C ILE A 51 -5.57 -12.17 0.19
N SER A 52 -6.38 -11.42 -0.57
CA SER A 52 -5.90 -10.37 -1.46
C SER A 52 -6.77 -9.11 -1.37
N ASP A 53 -6.38 -8.08 -2.12
CA ASP A 53 -7.13 -6.83 -2.22
C ASP A 53 -8.53 -7.11 -2.72
N GLY A 54 -9.52 -6.48 -2.10
CA GLY A 54 -10.89 -6.62 -2.54
C GLY A 54 -11.52 -7.98 -2.23
N TYR A 55 -10.81 -8.88 -1.54
CA TYR A 55 -11.34 -10.17 -1.09
C TYR A 55 -12.49 -9.97 -0.12
N VAL A 56 -13.60 -10.72 -0.27
CA VAL A 56 -14.73 -10.65 0.66
C VAL A 56 -14.62 -11.77 1.69
N LEU A 57 -14.54 -11.40 2.97
CA LEU A 57 -14.44 -12.36 4.06
C LEU A 57 -15.73 -13.17 4.20
N PRO A 58 -15.66 -14.49 4.45
CA PRO A 58 -16.83 -15.29 4.82
C PRO A 58 -17.46 -14.87 6.15
N ASP A 59 -18.79 -14.99 6.31
CA ASP A 59 -19.53 -14.59 7.52
C ASP A 59 -19.15 -15.35 8.77
N VAL A 60 -18.54 -16.52 8.61
CA VAL A 60 -18.01 -17.33 9.71
C VAL A 60 -16.78 -16.70 10.38
N ILE A 61 -16.10 -15.76 9.72
CA ILE A 61 -14.93 -15.08 10.28
C ILE A 61 -15.39 -13.88 11.09
N ALA A 62 -15.11 -13.90 12.40
CA ALA A 62 -15.37 -12.74 13.25
C ALA A 62 -14.43 -11.58 12.85
N VAL A 63 -15.02 -10.43 12.56
CA VAL A 63 -14.27 -9.19 12.27
C VAL A 63 -14.33 -8.31 13.51
N HIS A 64 -13.18 -7.92 14.03
CA HIS A 64 -13.09 -7.04 15.19
C HIS A 64 -13.31 -5.59 14.76
N PRO A 65 -14.20 -4.82 15.41
CA PRO A 65 -14.40 -3.41 15.06
C PRO A 65 -13.20 -2.56 15.47
N ILE A 66 -12.95 -1.48 14.72
CA ILE A 66 -11.98 -0.44 15.09
C ILE A 66 -12.75 0.71 15.74
N PRO A 67 -12.63 0.97 17.06
CA PRO A 67 -13.51 1.88 17.80
C PRO A 67 -13.62 3.29 17.21
N ASP A 68 -12.48 3.92 16.88
CA ASP A 68 -12.44 5.28 16.36
C ASP A 68 -12.66 5.35 14.83
N ASN A 69 -12.76 4.20 14.17
CA ASN A 69 -12.96 4.08 12.72
C ASN A 69 -14.02 3.01 12.42
N PRO A 70 -15.31 3.22 12.79
CA PRO A 70 -16.34 2.18 12.76
C PRO A 70 -16.72 1.68 11.36
N GLY A 71 -16.32 2.39 10.29
CA GLY A 71 -16.43 1.91 8.92
C GLY A 71 -15.47 0.75 8.60
N PHE A 72 -14.50 0.50 9.47
CA PHE A 72 -13.47 -0.51 9.33
C PHE A 72 -13.49 -1.50 10.50
N GLY A 73 -13.07 -2.71 10.20
CA GLY A 73 -12.78 -3.76 11.16
C GLY A 73 -11.48 -4.46 10.77
N TYR A 74 -11.02 -5.39 11.59
CA TYR A 74 -9.78 -6.09 11.34
C TYR A 74 -9.83 -7.56 11.76
N ILE A 75 -8.94 -8.32 11.15
CA ILE A 75 -8.56 -9.66 11.57
C ILE A 75 -7.04 -9.76 11.56
N TYR A 76 -6.52 -10.80 12.19
CA TYR A 76 -5.14 -11.21 12.01
C TYR A 76 -5.10 -12.44 11.11
N PHE A 77 -4.37 -12.38 10.00
CA PHE A 77 -4.17 -13.52 9.10
C PHE A 77 -2.68 -13.84 9.07
N ASN A 78 -2.31 -15.07 9.43
CA ASN A 78 -0.90 -15.48 9.58
C ASN A 78 -0.07 -14.57 10.50
N GLY A 79 -0.70 -13.91 11.47
CA GLY A 79 -0.04 -12.98 12.40
C GLY A 79 0.08 -11.55 11.87
N GLU A 80 -0.41 -11.26 10.67
CA GLU A 80 -0.41 -9.91 10.09
C GLU A 80 -1.80 -9.28 10.13
N PRO A 81 -1.89 -7.95 10.35
CA PRO A 81 -3.17 -7.27 10.38
C PRO A 81 -3.76 -7.14 8.96
N VAL A 82 -5.04 -7.45 8.83
CA VAL A 82 -5.83 -7.23 7.61
C VAL A 82 -7.01 -6.33 7.98
N ILE A 83 -7.12 -5.17 7.34
CA ILE A 83 -8.22 -4.24 7.56
C ILE A 83 -9.30 -4.48 6.51
N VAL A 84 -10.53 -4.55 7.01
CA VAL A 84 -11.73 -4.94 6.29
C VAL A 84 -12.73 -3.80 6.37
N SER A 85 -13.33 -3.43 5.25
CA SER A 85 -14.49 -2.55 5.21
C SER A 85 -15.70 -3.25 5.82
N MET A 86 -16.30 -2.64 6.84
CA MET A 86 -17.49 -3.19 7.50
C MET A 86 -18.75 -3.09 6.63
N GLN A 87 -18.74 -2.28 5.57
CA GLN A 87 -19.88 -2.08 4.68
C GLN A 87 -20.18 -3.30 3.81
N ASN A 88 -19.12 -4.00 3.38
CA ASN A 88 -19.18 -5.10 2.41
C ASN A 88 -18.27 -6.28 2.77
N ARG A 89 -17.68 -6.28 3.98
CA ARG A 89 -16.72 -7.28 4.49
C ARG A 89 -15.56 -7.53 3.54
N GLN A 90 -15.16 -6.48 2.82
CA GLN A 90 -14.11 -6.52 1.82
C GLN A 90 -12.76 -6.12 2.43
N VAL A 91 -11.71 -6.86 2.12
CA VAL A 91 -10.34 -6.50 2.45
C VAL A 91 -9.95 -5.24 1.69
N VAL A 92 -9.56 -4.22 2.44
CA VAL A 92 -9.14 -2.92 1.93
C VAL A 92 -7.69 -2.60 2.29
N TYR A 93 -7.10 -3.36 3.21
CA TYR A 93 -5.67 -3.32 3.55
C TYR A 93 -5.19 -4.73 3.89
N TYR A 94 -4.08 -5.13 3.30
CA TYR A 94 -3.34 -6.36 3.58
C TYR A 94 -1.88 -6.11 3.17
N THR A 95 -0.91 -6.68 3.87
CA THR A 95 0.55 -6.46 3.69
C THR A 95 1.05 -6.55 2.23
N GLU A 96 0.38 -7.28 1.35
CA GLU A 96 0.82 -7.48 -0.05
C GLU A 96 0.00 -6.67 -1.07
N GLY A 97 -0.84 -5.76 -0.60
CA GLY A 97 -1.78 -4.98 -1.41
C GLY A 97 -1.38 -3.61 -1.91
N PRO A 98 -2.16 -3.04 -2.84
CA PRO A 98 -1.98 -1.67 -3.29
C PRO A 98 -2.16 -0.66 -2.15
N ASN A 99 -2.95 -1.02 -1.13
CA ASN A 99 -3.15 -0.22 0.07
C ASN A 99 -2.23 -0.64 1.22
N ALA A 100 -1.32 -1.59 1.01
CA ALA A 100 -0.39 -2.12 2.01
C ALA A 100 0.72 -1.16 2.41
N GLY A 101 0.45 0.14 2.32
CA GLY A 101 1.32 1.18 2.83
C GLY A 101 1.87 0.70 4.17
N PRO A 102 3.19 0.55 4.31
CA PRO A 102 3.82 -0.05 5.48
C PRO A 102 3.22 0.45 6.80
N LEU A 103 3.16 -0.45 7.77
CA LEU A 103 2.62 -0.19 9.09
C LEU A 103 3.55 0.79 9.83
N VAL A 104 3.26 2.08 9.68
CA VAL A 104 3.99 3.17 10.34
C VAL A 104 3.29 3.56 11.63
N PRO A 105 3.92 3.40 12.79
CA PRO A 105 3.38 3.88 14.06
C PRO A 105 3.26 5.41 14.11
N ASN A 106 2.19 5.95 14.69
CA ASN A 106 1.99 7.39 14.86
C ASN A 106 3.13 8.12 15.60
N GLU A 107 3.82 7.45 16.52
CA GLU A 107 4.99 8.01 17.23
C GLU A 107 6.15 8.33 16.28
N VAL A 108 6.33 7.54 15.21
CA VAL A 108 7.33 7.78 14.16
C VAL A 108 6.95 9.02 13.36
N VAL A 109 5.69 9.12 12.94
CA VAL A 109 5.18 10.30 12.23
C VAL A 109 5.34 11.55 13.08
N THR A 110 4.91 11.49 14.35
CA THR A 110 5.01 12.60 15.31
C THR A 110 6.46 13.03 15.51
N TYR A 111 7.39 12.07 15.64
CA TYR A 111 8.81 12.36 15.78
C TYR A 111 9.33 13.15 14.58
N ILE A 112 9.05 12.67 13.37
CA ILE A 112 9.53 13.30 12.12
C ILE A 112 9.00 14.73 12.01
N GLU A 113 7.70 14.92 12.23
CA GLU A 113 7.08 16.24 12.17
C GLU A 113 7.64 17.23 13.19
N THR A 114 8.08 16.74 14.36
CA THR A 114 8.64 17.57 15.44
C THR A 114 10.15 17.78 15.27
N ASN A 115 10.82 17.01 14.41
CA ASN A 115 12.28 17.04 14.20
C ASN A 115 12.61 17.24 12.71
N PRO A 116 12.26 18.38 12.11
CA PRO A 116 12.54 18.65 10.71
C PRO A 116 14.05 18.74 10.44
N VAL A 117 14.44 18.35 9.23
CA VAL A 117 15.83 18.41 8.75
C VAL A 117 15.89 19.18 7.43
N ASP A 118 17.10 19.56 7.02
CA ASP A 118 17.28 20.31 5.78
C ASP A 118 16.74 19.52 4.57
N PRO A 119 15.85 20.11 3.75
CA PRO A 119 15.30 19.43 2.60
C PRO A 119 16.35 19.11 1.54
N VAL A 120 16.19 17.98 0.87
CA VAL A 120 16.96 17.57 -0.29
C VAL A 120 16.11 17.71 -1.56
N ILE A 121 16.80 17.84 -2.69
CA ILE A 121 16.17 17.83 -4.01
C ILE A 121 16.42 16.46 -4.61
N ILE A 122 15.35 15.81 -5.10
CA ILE A 122 15.42 14.59 -5.89
C ILE A 122 14.77 14.82 -7.25
N GLU A 123 14.97 13.88 -8.18
CA GLU A 123 14.29 13.91 -9.46
C GLU A 123 12.84 13.43 -9.32
N GLY A 124 11.89 14.33 -9.56
CA GLY A 124 10.46 14.04 -9.50
C GLY A 124 9.83 14.22 -8.11
N ASP A 125 8.53 13.98 -8.04
CA ASP A 125 7.76 14.10 -6.80
C ASP A 125 7.96 12.88 -5.91
N ILE A 126 8.22 13.09 -4.62
CA ILE A 126 8.28 11.99 -3.66
C ILE A 126 6.88 11.35 -3.49
N ALA A 127 6.85 10.02 -3.54
CA ALA A 127 5.63 9.22 -3.44
C ALA A 127 5.90 7.89 -2.73
N GLU A 128 4.87 7.32 -2.10
CA GLU A 128 4.94 5.98 -1.52
C GLU A 128 5.35 4.93 -2.54
N GLY A 129 6.19 3.99 -2.11
CA GLY A 129 6.75 2.95 -2.97
C GLY A 129 7.95 3.39 -3.81
N MET A 130 8.31 4.68 -3.87
CA MET A 130 9.54 5.13 -4.56
C MET A 130 10.79 4.61 -3.84
N VAL A 131 11.86 4.30 -4.57
CA VAL A 131 13.17 3.97 -3.96
C VAL A 131 14.04 5.22 -3.96
N ILE A 132 14.54 5.60 -2.78
CA ILE A 132 15.38 6.79 -2.62
C ILE A 132 16.83 6.47 -3.04
N PRO A 133 17.42 7.28 -3.94
CA PRO A 133 18.81 7.13 -4.37
C PRO A 133 19.82 7.05 -3.22
N GLU A 134 20.91 6.29 -3.37
CA GLU A 134 21.88 6.06 -2.29
C GLU A 134 22.66 7.30 -1.87
N ASP A 135 22.81 8.28 -2.74
CA ASP A 135 23.47 9.56 -2.49
C ASP A 135 22.61 10.53 -1.66
N VAL A 136 21.31 10.26 -1.53
CA VAL A 136 20.42 11.03 -0.67
C VAL A 136 20.68 10.65 0.80
N PRO A 137 21.08 11.62 1.65
CA PRO A 137 21.28 11.37 3.06
C PRO A 137 19.93 11.07 3.74
N LEU A 138 19.91 10.03 4.57
CA LEU A 138 18.75 9.66 5.38
C LEU A 138 19.07 9.89 6.86
N VAL A 139 18.09 10.33 7.61
CA VAL A 139 18.19 10.55 9.06
C VAL A 139 17.47 9.43 9.79
N ALA A 140 18.13 8.78 10.74
CA ALA A 140 17.53 7.68 11.49
C ALA A 140 16.41 8.17 12.40
N VAL A 141 15.35 7.36 12.54
CA VAL A 141 14.33 7.58 13.57
C VAL A 141 14.82 6.93 14.87
N PRO A 142 14.92 7.67 15.99
CA PRO A 142 15.29 7.09 17.28
C PRO A 142 14.37 5.94 17.68
N GLU A 143 14.95 4.92 18.33
CA GLU A 143 14.25 3.73 18.82
C GLU A 143 13.58 2.86 17.73
N GLN A 144 13.67 3.26 16.46
CA GLN A 144 13.01 2.60 15.32
C GLN A 144 14.03 2.36 14.17
N PRO A 145 14.98 1.41 14.33
CA PRO A 145 16.12 1.24 13.42
C PRO A 145 15.74 0.78 12.00
N THR A 146 14.54 0.23 11.83
CA THR A 146 13.97 -0.15 10.52
C THR A 146 13.60 1.08 9.68
N TYR A 147 13.52 2.26 10.31
CA TYR A 147 13.07 3.47 9.67
C TYR A 147 14.12 4.58 9.66
N SER A 148 14.14 5.32 8.56
CA SER A 148 14.80 6.60 8.44
C SER A 148 13.88 7.57 7.72
N TYR A 149 14.18 8.86 7.76
CA TYR A 149 13.37 9.88 7.13
C TYR A 149 14.23 10.89 6.39
N VAL A 150 13.59 11.58 5.46
CA VAL A 150 14.17 12.67 4.68
C VAL A 150 13.08 13.71 4.43
N TYR A 151 13.49 14.96 4.21
CA TYR A 151 12.60 16.02 3.75
C TYR A 151 12.87 16.27 2.28
N VAL A 152 11.84 16.18 1.43
CA VAL A 152 11.93 16.50 0.01
C VAL A 152 10.94 17.62 -0.27
N GLU A 153 11.45 18.77 -0.72
CA GLU A 153 10.61 19.95 -0.99
C GLU A 153 9.67 20.29 0.20
N ASP A 154 10.24 20.33 1.41
CA ASP A 154 9.54 20.55 2.69
C ASP A 154 8.52 19.48 3.11
N ARG A 155 8.39 18.38 2.36
CA ARG A 155 7.54 17.25 2.72
C ARG A 155 8.36 16.15 3.41
N PRO A 156 7.99 15.72 4.62
CA PRO A 156 8.60 14.57 5.25
C PRO A 156 8.20 13.30 4.50
N ALA A 157 9.18 12.44 4.29
CA ALA A 157 8.97 11.08 3.84
C ALA A 157 9.68 10.11 4.78
N LEU A 158 8.99 9.02 5.10
CA LEU A 158 9.55 7.90 5.85
C LEU A 158 10.06 6.85 4.87
N ILE A 159 11.17 6.22 5.20
CA ILE A 159 11.91 5.27 4.38
C ILE A 159 12.20 4.01 5.19
N ASP A 160 11.92 2.86 4.60
CA ASP A 160 12.40 1.56 5.11
C ASP A 160 13.90 1.43 4.83
N THR A 161 14.70 1.22 5.87
CA THR A 161 16.17 1.24 5.77
C THR A 161 16.75 0.03 5.03
N GLN A 162 16.02 -1.08 4.96
CA GLN A 162 16.47 -2.30 4.29
C GLN A 162 16.32 -2.18 2.76
N THR A 163 15.26 -1.49 2.32
CA THR A 163 14.88 -1.40 0.90
C THR A 163 15.09 -0.01 0.30
N ARG A 164 15.36 1.00 1.13
CA ARG A 164 15.33 2.44 0.79
C ARG A 164 14.02 2.87 0.14
N ARG A 165 12.94 2.14 0.37
CA ARG A 165 11.62 2.43 -0.20
C ARG A 165 10.89 3.43 0.68
N VAL A 166 10.24 4.41 0.06
CA VAL A 166 9.34 5.34 0.71
C VAL A 166 8.12 4.57 1.19
N VAL A 167 7.89 4.65 2.49
CA VAL A 167 6.88 3.90 3.22
C VAL A 167 5.70 4.79 3.65
N TRP A 168 5.92 6.10 3.71
CA TRP A 168 4.89 7.10 3.99
C TRP A 168 5.37 8.48 3.51
N VAL A 169 4.44 9.32 3.04
CA VAL A 169 4.66 10.72 2.67
C VAL A 169 3.51 11.57 3.20
N LYS A 170 3.80 12.81 3.61
CA LYS A 170 2.79 13.80 4.00
C LYS A 170 2.26 14.64 2.83
#